data_AF-A0A0F9XZP7-F1
#
_entry.id   AF-A0A0F9XZP7-F1
#
_cell.length_a   1.000
_cell.length_b   1.000
_cell.length_c   1.000
_cell.angle_alpha   90.00
_cell.angle_beta   90.00
_cell.angle_gamma   90.00
#
_symmetry.space_group_name_H-M   'P 1'
#
loop_
_entity.id
_entity.type
_entity.pdbx_description
1 polymer ?
#
loop_
_entity_poly.entity_id
_entity_poly.type
_entity_poly.pdbx_seq_one_letter_code
_entity_poly.pdbx_strand_id
1 'polypeptide(L)' 'MSTRYIMRLPEVIEKTGYKRASIYNFMKDGTFPQARSIGPRAVGWDSLEVEAWIAKRLGGVT' A
#
# COMPACT_ATOMS: atom_id res chain seq x y z
N MET A 1 -0.03 9.80 15.64
CA MET A 1 -1.01 9.54 14.56
C MET A 1 -0.39 10.00 13.25
N SER A 2 -0.22 9.10 12.28
CA SER A 2 0.24 9.47 10.94
C SER A 2 -0.84 10.27 10.22
N THR A 3 -0.49 11.39 9.60
CA THR A 3 -1.40 12.13 8.72
C THR A 3 -1.75 11.27 7.51
N ARG A 4 -3.01 11.24 7.08
CA ARG A 4 -3.45 10.50 5.87
C ARG A 4 -3.04 11.24 4.59
N TYR A 5 -2.43 10.55 3.64
CA TYR A 5 -2.01 11.09 2.34
C TYR A 5 -2.04 10.03 1.24
N ILE A 6 -1.71 10.43 0.01
CA ILE A 6 -1.59 9.52 -1.14
C ILE A 6 -0.18 8.94 -1.20
N MET A 7 -0.03 7.68 -0.82
CA MET A 7 1.24 6.95 -0.92
C MET A 7 1.49 6.53 -2.37
N ARG A 8 2.70 6.80 -2.90
CA ARG A 8 3.07 6.47 -4.28
C ARG A 8 3.82 5.14 -4.35
N LEU A 9 3.83 4.50 -5.51
CA LEU A 9 4.45 3.18 -5.69
C LEU A 9 5.90 3.07 -5.14
N PRO A 10 6.81 4.05 -5.34
CA PRO A 10 8.17 3.96 -4.77
C PRO A 10 8.15 3.81 -3.25
N GLU A 11 7.31 4.58 -2.57
CA GLU A 11 7.16 4.53 -1.13
C GLU A 11 6.44 3.25 -0.67
N VAL A 12 5.44 2.77 -1.40
CA VAL A 12 4.82 1.47 -1.11
C VAL A 12 5.87 0.35 -1.17
N ILE A 13 6.75 0.37 -2.17
CA ILE A 13 7.85 -0.59 -2.30
C ILE A 13 8.80 -0.49 -1.10
N GLU A 14 9.20 0.73 -0.73
CA GLU A 14 10.08 0.98 0.41
C GLU A 14 9.48 0.49 1.74
N LYS A 15 8.23 0.87 2.03
CA LYS A 15 7.54 0.57 3.29
C LYS A 15 7.20 -0.91 3.44
N THR A 16 6.83 -1.56 2.35
CA THR A 16 6.42 -2.98 2.39
C THR A 16 7.57 -3.94 2.18
N GLY A 17 8.71 -3.49 1.63
CA GLY A 17 9.84 -4.33 1.24
C GLY A 17 9.59 -5.20 0.00
N TYR A 18 8.40 -5.12 -0.60
CA TYR A 18 8.03 -5.93 -1.77
C TYR A 18 8.28 -5.19 -3.08
N LYS A 19 8.74 -5.92 -4.09
CA LYS A 19 8.85 -5.39 -5.45
C LYS A 19 7.47 -5.13 -6.06
N ARG A 20 7.43 -4.24 -7.05
CA ARG A 20 6.22 -3.86 -7.82
C ARG A 20 5.36 -5.05 -8.25
N ALA A 21 5.98 -6.11 -8.79
CA ALA A 21 5.25 -7.29 -9.26
C ALA A 21 4.50 -8.00 -8.13
N SER A 22 5.13 -8.17 -6.96
CA SER A 22 4.50 -8.75 -5.77
C SER A 22 3.33 -7.90 -5.29
N ILE A 23 3.49 -6.57 -5.26
CA ILE A 23 2.41 -5.65 -4.88
C ILE A 23 1.18 -5.85 -5.78
N TYR A 24 1.37 -5.89 -7.10
CA TYR A 24 0.26 -6.13 -8.02
C TYR A 24 -0.33 -7.54 -7.93
N ASN A 25 0.48 -8.56 -7.63
CA ASN A 25 -0.04 -9.90 -7.36
C ASN A 25 -0.92 -9.90 -6.11
N PHE A 26 -0.47 -9.27 -5.01
CA PHE A 26 -1.29 -9.16 -3.81
C PHE A 26 -2.57 -8.35 -4.03
N MET A 27 -2.52 -7.31 -4.88
CA MET A 27 -3.73 -6.59 -5.31
C MET A 27 -4.67 -7.51 -6.09
N LYS A 28 -4.16 -8.29 -7.04
CA LYS A 28 -4.95 -9.26 -7.81
C LYS A 28 -5.58 -10.32 -6.91
N ASP A 29 -4.84 -10.77 -5.90
CA ASP A 29 -5.28 -11.78 -4.93
C ASP A 29 -6.21 -11.19 -3.85
N GLY A 30 -6.47 -9.88 -3.88
CA GLY A 30 -7.30 -9.19 -2.88
C GLY A 30 -6.67 -9.12 -1.48
N THR A 31 -5.37 -9.40 -1.36
CA THR A 31 -4.65 -9.42 -0.09
C THR A 31 -3.92 -8.12 0.22
N PHE A 32 -3.91 -7.14 -0.69
CA PHE A 32 -3.30 -5.82 -0.53
C PHE A 32 -4.26 -4.70 -0.98
N PRO A 33 -4.21 -3.49 -0.37
CA PRO A 33 -5.04 -2.36 -0.77
C PRO A 33 -4.96 -2.03 -2.26
N GLN A 34 -6.10 -1.69 -2.87
CA GLN A 34 -6.14 -1.33 -4.29
C GLN A 34 -5.59 0.08 -4.52
N ALA A 35 -4.85 0.26 -5.61
CA ALA A 35 -4.43 1.58 -6.04
C ALA A 35 -5.65 2.36 -6.57
N ARG A 36 -5.75 3.63 -6.21
CA ARG A 36 -6.76 4.56 -6.70
C ARG A 36 -6.17 5.43 -7.79
N SER A 37 -6.92 5.63 -8.88
CA SER A 37 -6.53 6.60 -9.92
C SER A 37 -6.62 8.01 -9.33
N ILE A 38 -5.54 8.78 -9.47
CA ILE A 38 -5.48 10.18 -9.02
C ILE A 38 -5.19 11.14 -10.19
N GLY A 39 -5.23 10.61 -11.42
CA GLY A 39 -4.99 11.37 -12.63
C GLY A 39 -4.75 10.45 -13.83
N PRO A 40 -4.64 11.02 -15.04
CA PRO A 40 -4.62 10.25 -16.29
C PRO A 40 -3.51 9.19 -16.40
N ARG A 41 -2.38 9.41 -15.72
CA ARG A 41 -1.22 8.50 -15.73
C ARG A 41 -0.69 8.23 -14.32
N ALA A 42 -1.53 8.43 -13.31
CA ALA A 42 -1.09 8.43 -11.92
C ALA A 42 -2.03 7.62 -11.03
N VAL A 43 -1.46 6.70 -10.25
CA VAL A 43 -2.16 5.91 -9.24
C VAL A 43 -1.44 5.99 -7.90
N GLY A 44 -2.20 6.00 -6.81
CA GLY A 44 -1.65 5.98 -5.46
C GLY A 44 -2.54 5.19 -4.50
N TRP A 45 -2.03 4.94 -3.31
CA TRP A 45 -2.71 4.20 -2.26
C TRP A 45 -3.07 5.13 -1.12
N ASP A 46 -4.07 4.75 -0.36
CA ASP A 46 -4.33 5.37 0.93
C ASP A 46 -3.22 4.97 1.91
N SER A 47 -2.51 5.94 2.47
CA SER A 47 -1.41 5.66 3.39
C SER A 47 -1.86 4.85 4.60
N LEU A 48 -3.06 5.10 5.13
CA LEU A 48 -3.57 4.39 6.31
C LEU A 48 -3.93 2.94 6.00
N GLU A 49 -4.45 2.65 4.81
CA GLU A 49 -4.75 1.26 4.39
C GLU A 49 -3.46 0.44 4.24
N VAL A 50 -2.41 1.06 3.68
CA VAL A 50 -1.10 0.41 3.53
C VAL A 50 -0.42 0.22 4.89
N GLU A 51 -0.45 1.22 5.76
CA GLU A 51 0.08 1.11 7.14
C GLU A 51 -0.65 0.03 7.95
N ALA A 52 -1.98 -0.03 7.88
CA ALA A 52 -2.77 -1.08 8.53
C ALA A 52 -2.42 -2.48 7.99
N TRP A 53 -2.19 -2.60 6.68
CA TRP A 53 -1.74 -3.85 6.08
C TRP A 53 -0.36 -4.28 6.60
N ILE A 54 0.59 -3.34 6.72
CA ILE A 54 1.93 -3.60 7.26
C ILE A 54 1.82 -4.04 8.72
N ALA A 55 1.03 -3.33 9.54
CA ALA A 55 0.82 -3.68 10.94
C ALA A 55 0.27 -5.11 11.10
N LYS A 56 -0.67 -5.52 10.25
CA LYS A 56 -1.20 -6.89 10.24
C LYS A 56 -0.12 -7.94 9.93
N ARG A 57 0.82 -7.65 9.04
CA ARG A 57 1.94 -8.55 8.67
C ARG A 57 2.98 -8.67 9.78
N LEU A 58 3.20 -7.60 10.53
CA LEU A 58 4.12 -7.57 11.67
C LEU A 58 3.51 -8.16 12.96
N GLY A 59 2.28 -8.69 12.88
CA GLY A 59 1.60 -9.30 14.02
C GLY A 59 1.08 -8.28 15.04
N GLY A 60 0.64 -7.11 14.58
CA GLY A 60 0.29 -5.94 15.38
C GLY A 60 -0.29 -6.27 16.77
N VAL A 61 0.48 -5.88 17.80
CA VAL A 61 -0.01 -5.73 19.18
C VAL A 61 -1.13 -4.70 19.14
N THR A 62 -2.28 -5.06 19.74
CA THR A 62 -3.47 -4.23 19.88
C THR A 62 -3.20 -3.02 20.75
#